data_AF-A0A1J7HMB8-F1
#
_entry.id   AF-A0A1J7HMB8-F1
#
_cell.length_a   1.000
_cell.length_b   1.000
_cell.length_c   1.000
_cell.angle_alpha   90.00
_cell.angle_beta   90.00
_cell.angle_gamma   90.00
#
_symmetry.space_group_name_H-M   'P 1'
#
loop_
_entity.id
_entity.type
_entity.pdbx_description
1 polymer ?
#
loop_
_entity_poly.entity_id
_entity_poly.type
_entity_poly.pdbx_seq_one_letter_code
_entity_poly.pdbx_strand_id
1 'polypeptide(L)'
;MAAPRGQRLSGMQKQVLSLYRGFLRAARSKSDEDRHKVESIVSEEFRCNSKEVDRKNFLYIEYLLRRGKKQLDQLKNPGTTGLSSLQVDLSKADN
;
A
#
# COMPACT_ATOMS: atom_id res chain seq x y z
N MET A 1 11.95 11.02 32.77
CA MET A 1 12.58 10.54 31.52
C MET A 1 11.60 10.71 30.38
N ALA A 2 11.78 11.69 29.50
CA ALA A 2 10.88 11.92 28.36
C ALA A 2 11.23 10.94 27.23
N ALA A 3 10.23 10.22 26.72
CA ALA A 3 10.40 9.33 25.57
C ALA A 3 10.99 10.10 24.37
N PRO A 4 11.84 9.48 23.54
CA PRO A 4 12.37 10.14 22.35
C PRO A 4 11.19 10.56 21.48
N ARG A 5 11.09 11.87 21.20
CA ARG A 5 10.11 12.40 20.26
C ARG A 5 10.45 11.79 18.90
N GLY A 6 9.66 10.80 18.48
CA GLY A 6 9.88 10.07 17.23
C GLY A 6 10.15 11.02 16.08
N GLN A 7 11.11 10.67 15.21
CA GLN A 7 11.50 11.51 14.08
C GLN A 7 10.26 11.96 13.29
N ARG A 8 10.15 13.26 13.03
CA ARG A 8 9.02 13.84 12.32
C ARG A 8 9.00 13.29 10.88
N LEU A 9 7.97 12.52 10.55
CA LEU A 9 7.79 11.96 9.21
C LEU A 9 7.63 13.06 8.16
N SER A 10 8.23 12.85 6.98
CA SER A 10 8.06 13.70 5.81
C SER A 10 6.62 13.64 5.28
N GLY A 11 6.23 14.62 4.47
CA GLY A 11 4.92 14.63 3.81
C GLY A 11 4.68 13.35 2.99
N MET A 12 5.69 12.94 2.23
CA MET A 12 5.65 11.71 1.42
C MET A 12 5.46 10.46 2.29
N GLN A 13 6.22 10.33 3.38
CA GLN A 13 6.09 9.20 4.32
C GLN A 13 4.69 9.14 4.92
N LYS A 14 4.11 10.29 5.28
CA LYS A 14 2.72 10.37 5.76
C LYS A 14 1.72 9.91 4.70
N GLN A 15 1.92 10.30 3.43
CA GLN A 15 1.06 9.86 2.33
C GLN A 15 1.13 8.35 2.13
N VAL A 16 2.33 7.75 2.14
CA VAL A 16 2.54 6.30 2.04
C VAL A 16 1.81 5.56 3.16
N LEU A 17 2.00 5.99 4.42
CA LEU A 17 1.32 5.36 5.55
C LEU A 17 -0.19 5.57 5.53
N SER A 18 -0.66 6.72 5.04
CA SER A 18 -2.10 6.99 4.88
C SER A 18 -2.70 6.06 3.83
N LEU A 19 -1.99 5.81 2.72
CA LEU A 19 -2.42 4.91 1.67
C LEU A 19 -2.51 3.47 2.18
N TYR A 20 -1.46 2.98 2.87
CA TYR A 20 -1.46 1.65 3.49
C TYR A 20 -2.65 1.45 4.42
N ARG A 21 -2.87 2.39 5.35
CA ARG A 21 -4.02 2.35 6.27
C ARG A 21 -5.35 2.45 5.54
N GLY A 22 -5.40 3.16 4.41
CA GLY A 22 -6.56 3.24 3.54
C GLY A 22 -6.99 1.86 3.05
N PHE A 23 -6.05 1.07 2.53
CA PHE A 23 -6.31 -0.31 2.10
C PHE A 23 -6.82 -1.18 3.24
N LEU A 24 -6.15 -1.17 4.40
CA LEU A 24 -6.59 -1.96 5.56
C LEU A 24 -8.00 -1.59 6.03
N ARG A 25 -8.37 -0.30 5.97
CA ARG A 25 -9.74 0.12 6.31
C ARG A 25 -10.76 -0.33 5.27
N ALA A 26 -10.43 -0.23 3.99
CA ALA A 26 -11.31 -0.69 2.92
C ALA A 26 -11.52 -2.21 2.96
N ALA A 27 -10.49 -2.98 3.35
CA ALA A 27 -10.56 -4.42 3.54
C ALA A 27 -11.59 -4.84 4.60
N ARG A 28 -11.79 -4.05 5.65
CA ARG A 28 -12.77 -4.33 6.73
C ARG A 28 -14.22 -4.35 6.25
N SER A 29 -14.51 -3.72 5.12
CA SER A 29 -15.84 -3.72 4.51
C SER A 29 -16.10 -4.93 3.60
N LYS A 30 -15.13 -5.86 3.48
CA LYS A 30 -15.23 -7.07 2.68
C LYS A 30 -15.50 -8.29 3.57
N SER A 31 -15.76 -9.45 2.95
CA SER A 31 -15.85 -10.74 3.66
C SER A 31 -14.56 -11.03 4.43
N ASP A 32 -14.61 -11.87 5.46
CA ASP A 32 -13.40 -12.21 6.24
C ASP A 32 -12.30 -12.82 5.36
N GLU A 33 -12.68 -13.67 4.41
CA GLU A 33 -11.76 -14.29 3.45
C GLU A 33 -11.10 -13.26 2.54
N ASP A 34 -11.89 -12.36 1.94
CA ASP A 34 -11.37 -11.33 1.06
C ASP A 34 -10.57 -10.28 1.83
N ARG A 35 -10.96 -9.96 3.07
CA ARG A 35 -10.19 -9.10 3.96
C ARG A 35 -8.79 -9.65 4.17
N HIS A 36 -8.64 -10.91 4.57
CA HIS A 36 -7.33 -11.51 4.80
C HIS A 36 -6.46 -11.53 3.52
N LYS A 37 -7.06 -11.88 2.37
CA LYS A 37 -6.36 -11.82 1.07
C LYS A 37 -5.86 -10.42 0.76
N VAL A 38 -6.73 -9.42 0.92
CA VAL A 38 -6.40 -8.01 0.69
C VAL A 38 -5.26 -7.55 1.61
N GLU A 39 -5.38 -7.80 2.91
CA GLU A 39 -4.39 -7.39 3.89
C GLU A 39 -3.02 -8.04 3.63
N SER A 40 -3.01 -9.32 3.24
CA SER A 40 -1.79 -10.05 2.90
C SER A 40 -1.08 -9.45 1.69
N ILE A 41 -1.81 -9.28 0.58
CA ILE A 41 -1.24 -8.74 -0.68
C ILE A 41 -0.69 -7.33 -0.45
N VAL A 42 -1.49 -6.46 0.18
CA VAL A 42 -1.08 -5.07 0.43
C VAL A 42 0.12 -5.01 1.37
N SER A 43 0.15 -5.83 2.43
CA SER A 43 1.28 -5.84 3.37
C SER A 43 2.56 -6.35 2.72
N GLU A 44 2.46 -7.36 1.85
CA GLU A 44 3.59 -7.86 1.08
C GLU A 44 4.12 -6.82 0.09
N GLU A 45 3.25 -6.20 -0.69
CA GLU A 45 3.64 -5.18 -1.68
C GLU A 45 4.32 -3.97 -1.01
N PHE A 46 3.75 -3.43 0.07
CA PHE A 46 4.37 -2.32 0.81
C PHE A 46 5.71 -2.73 1.43
N ARG A 47 5.84 -3.97 1.91
CA ARG A 47 7.10 -4.49 2.46
C ARG A 47 8.16 -4.62 1.37
N CYS A 48 7.83 -5.19 0.21
CA CYS A 48 8.74 -5.31 -0.93
C CYS A 48 9.17 -3.93 -1.42
N ASN A 49 8.23 -3.02 -1.67
CA ASN A 49 8.54 -1.66 -2.10
C ASN A 49 9.42 -0.91 -1.08
N SER A 50 9.24 -1.14 0.24
CA SER A 50 10.09 -0.51 1.25
C SER A 50 11.56 -0.96 1.23
N LYS A 51 11.83 -2.14 0.66
CA LYS A 51 13.17 -2.73 0.51
C LYS A 51 13.81 -2.35 -0.83
N GLU A 52 13.04 -2.47 -1.90
CA GLU A 52 13.54 -2.35 -3.28
C GLU A 52 13.55 -0.92 -3.81
N VAL A 53 12.66 -0.05 -3.30
CA VAL A 53 12.57 1.34 -3.78
C VAL A 53 13.54 2.25 -3.02
N ASP A 54 14.45 2.88 -3.75
CA ASP A 54 15.31 3.92 -3.20
C ASP A 54 14.46 5.05 -2.59
N ARG A 55 14.73 5.38 -1.33
CA ARG A 55 14.08 6.44 -0.55
C ARG A 55 14.25 7.82 -1.20
N LYS A 56 15.24 8.01 -2.06
CA LYS A 56 15.48 9.25 -2.82
C LYS A 56 14.78 9.28 -4.18
N ASN A 57 14.21 8.17 -4.64
CA ASN A 57 13.47 8.12 -5.90
C ASN A 57 12.04 8.65 -5.71
N PHE A 58 11.93 9.95 -5.45
CA PHE A 58 10.65 10.61 -5.16
C PHE A 58 9.64 10.45 -6.30
N LEU A 59 10.09 10.52 -7.55
CA LEU A 59 9.22 10.38 -8.73
C LEU A 59 8.56 9.00 -8.78
N TYR A 60 9.31 7.95 -8.50
CA TYR A 60 8.76 6.59 -8.49
C TYR A 60 7.83 6.37 -7.29
N ILE A 61 8.18 6.90 -6.10
CA ILE A 61 7.30 6.84 -4.93
C ILE A 61 5.97 7.56 -5.21
N GLU A 62 6.00 8.72 -5.87
CA GLU A 62 4.78 9.44 -6.29
C GLU A 62 3.96 8.65 -7.32
N TYR A 63 4.62 7.99 -8.27
CA TYR A 63 3.96 7.09 -9.19
C TYR A 63 3.22 5.97 -8.44
N LEU A 64 3.89 5.28 -7.52
CA LEU A 64 3.29 4.22 -6.71
C LEU A 64 2.13 4.74 -5.86
N LEU A 65 2.25 5.93 -5.26
CA LEU A 65 1.17 6.56 -4.50
C LEU A 65 -0.06 6.84 -5.38
N ARG A 66 0.14 7.39 -6.58
CA ARG A 66 -0.96 7.66 -7.52
C ARG A 66 -1.63 6.37 -7.97
N ARG A 67 -0.85 5.34 -8.31
CA ARG A 67 -1.35 4.01 -8.69
C ARG A 67 -2.14 3.37 -7.55
N GLY A 68 -1.55 3.31 -6.36
CA GLY A 68 -2.17 2.73 -5.18
C GLY A 68 -3.45 3.46 -4.76
N LYS A 69 -3.52 4.79 -4.93
CA LYS A 69 -4.77 5.53 -4.67
C LYS A 69 -5.90 5.11 -5.60
N LYS A 70 -5.62 4.92 -6.90
CA LYS A 70 -6.61 4.39 -7.86
C LYS A 70 -7.08 2.98 -7.46
N GLN A 71 -6.15 2.11 -7.07
CA GLN A 71 -6.47 0.75 -6.62
C GLN A 71 -7.30 0.76 -5.33
N LEU A 72 -7.00 1.66 -4.39
CA LEU A 72 -7.78 1.84 -3.18
C LEU A 72 -9.21 2.30 -3.49
N ASP A 73 -9.37 3.24 -4.41
CA ASP A 73 -10.69 3.72 -4.80
C ASP A 73 -11.52 2.65 -5.53
N GLN A 74 -10.86 1.76 -6.30
CA GLN A 74 -11.50 0.56 -6.85
C GLN A 74 -11.95 -0.41 -5.73
N LEU A 75 -11.08 -0.68 -4.75
CA LEU A 75 -11.38 -1.60 -3.66
C LEU A 75 -12.58 -1.15 -2.83
N LYS A 76 -12.76 0.16 -2.64
CA LYS A 76 -13.91 0.72 -1.91
C LYS A 76 -15.25 0.45 -2.60
N ASN A 77 -15.27 0.15 -3.90
CA ASN A 77 -16.50 -0.15 -4.59
C ASN A 77 -17.07 -1.51 -4.13
N PRO A 78 -18.37 -1.59 -3.80
CA PRO A 78 -18.96 -2.80 -3.21
C PRO A 78 -19.00 -3.98 -4.18
N GLY A 79 -19.01 -3.74 -5.49
CA GLY A 79 -18.99 -4.79 -6.52
C GLY A 79 -17.61 -5.37 -6.85
N THR A 80 -16.54 -4.89 -6.22
CA THR A 80 -15.18 -5.40 -6.46
C THR A 80 -14.83 -6.42 -5.37
N THR A 81 -14.89 -7.70 -5.72
CA THR A 81 -14.70 -8.85 -4.81
C THR A 81 -13.22 -9.24 -4.64
N GLY A 82 -12.29 -8.64 -5.38
CA GLY A 82 -10.89 -9.01 -5.28
C GLY A 82 -9.93 -7.99 -5.87
N LEU A 83 -8.73 -7.96 -5.31
CA LEU A 83 -7.60 -7.12 -5.74
C LEU A 83 -6.83 -7.74 -6.92
N SER A 84 -7.53 -8.34 -7.88
CA SER A 84 -6.91 -8.91 -9.09
C SER A 84 -6.10 -7.86 -9.88
N SER A 85 -6.35 -6.55 -9.65
CA SER A 85 -5.62 -5.43 -10.26
C SER A 85 -4.33 -5.01 -9.53
N LEU A 86 -3.97 -5.62 -8.39
CA LEU A 86 -2.66 -5.38 -7.74
C LEU A 86 -1.53 -6.23 -8.35
N GLN A 87 -1.86 -7.41 -8.88
CA GLN A 87 -0.91 -8.29 -9.58
C GLN A 87 -0.55 -7.71 -10.95
N VAL A 88 0.32 -6.70 -11.00
CA VAL A 88 0.94 -6.32 -12.29
C VAL A 88 2.47 -6.20 -12.21
N ASP A 89 3.10 -6.09 -11.03
CA ASP A 89 4.56 -5.84 -10.97
C ASP A 89 5.37 -6.82 -10.08
N LEU A 90 4.86 -8.03 -9.80
CA LEU A 90 5.68 -9.09 -9.17
C LEU A 90 6.48 -9.92 -10.18
N SER A 91 6.33 -9.68 -11.48
CA SER A 91 6.94 -10.46 -12.57
C SER A 91 8.24 -9.89 -13.16
N LYS A 92 8.96 -9.04 -12.42
CA LYS A 92 10.31 -8.56 -12.83
C LYS A 92 11.34 -8.65 -11.71
N ALA A 93 11.46 -9.82 -11.08
CA ALA A 93 12.60 -10.15 -10.23
C ALA A 93 13.22 -11.52 -10.54
N ASP A 94 13.00 -12.04 -11.75
CA ASP A 94 13.75 -13.19 -12.30
C ASP A 94 14.48 -12.74 -13.58
N ASN A 95 15.71 -12.22 -13.41
CA ASN A 95 16.84 -12.41 -14.33
C ASN A 95 18.16 -12.04 -13.65
#